data_AF-A0A6B2LQF1-F1
#
_entry.id   AF-A0A6B2LQF1-F1
#
_cell.length_a   1.000
_cell.length_b   1.000
_cell.length_c   1.000
_cell.angle_alpha   90.00
_cell.angle_beta   90.00
_cell.angle_gamma   90.00
#
_symmetry.space_group_name_H-M   'P 1'
#
loop_
_entity.id
_entity.type
_entity.pdbx_description
1 polymer ?
#
loop_
_entity_poly.entity_id
_entity_poly.type
_entity_poly.pdbx_seq_one_letter_code
_entity_poly.pdbx_strand_id
1 'polypeptide(L)'
;MGVAGSGKTTVGTLLATRWGATYYDADDLHPAANKAKMARGVPLNDDDRRPWLLRIAEILREAVQGGQRVVVTCSGLKRRYRDMLRDPTNKEKIAFVFLFAANWALHASHAVGLSVPGPGDAIIY
;
A
#
# COMPACT_ATOMS: atom_id res chain seq x y z
N MET A 1 1.90 2.56 4.94
CA MET A 1 1.55 3.92 4.52
C MET A 1 2.42 4.94 5.24
N GLY A 2 2.64 6.13 4.67
CA GLY A 2 3.47 7.20 5.27
C GLY A 2 3.64 8.43 4.37
N VAL A 3 4.06 9.59 4.92
CA VAL A 3 4.26 10.85 4.16
C VAL A 3 5.44 10.78 3.20
N ALA A 4 5.51 11.66 2.20
CA ALA A 4 6.67 11.75 1.29
C ALA A 4 7.98 11.91 2.09
N GLY A 5 9.05 11.20 1.71
CA GLY A 5 10.33 11.20 2.43
C GLY A 5 10.43 10.22 3.62
N SER A 6 9.37 9.49 3.98
CA SER A 6 9.40 8.54 5.11
C SER A 6 10.08 7.18 4.83
N GLY A 7 10.78 7.03 3.70
CA GLY A 7 11.47 5.79 3.33
C GLY A 7 10.59 4.61 2.85
N LYS A 8 9.32 4.85 2.49
CA LYS A 8 8.38 3.80 2.01
C LYS A 8 8.94 2.98 0.86
N THR A 9 9.50 3.64 -0.15
CA THR A 9 10.06 2.96 -1.33
C THR A 9 11.21 2.03 -0.94
N THR A 10 12.14 2.51 -0.11
CA THR A 10 13.27 1.69 0.37
C THR A 10 12.78 0.48 1.17
N VAL A 11 11.90 0.70 2.16
CA VAL A 11 11.38 -0.39 3.01
C VAL A 11 10.53 -1.36 2.20
N GLY A 12 9.66 -0.86 1.33
CA GLY A 12 8.76 -1.67 0.51
C GLY A 12 9.52 -2.53 -0.48
N THR A 13 10.52 -2.00 -1.17
CA THR A 13 11.36 -2.78 -2.11
C THR A 13 12.18 -3.84 -1.38
N LEU A 14 12.82 -3.50 -0.25
CA LEU A 14 13.60 -4.48 0.52
C LEU A 14 12.73 -5.63 1.03
N LEU A 15 11.53 -5.30 1.48
CA LEU A 15 10.58 -6.29 1.95
C LEU A 15 10.09 -7.19 0.83
N ALA A 16 9.75 -6.60 -0.32
CA ALA A 16 9.30 -7.34 -1.48
C ALA A 16 10.36 -8.37 -1.90
N THR A 17 11.62 -7.94 -2.00
CA THR A 17 12.76 -8.82 -2.27
C THR A 17 12.87 -9.94 -1.24
N ARG A 18 12.81 -9.62 0.05
CA ARG A 18 12.95 -10.62 1.13
C ARG A 18 11.83 -11.66 1.11
N TRP A 19 10.64 -11.30 0.66
CA TRP A 19 9.47 -12.19 0.65
C TRP A 19 9.19 -12.84 -0.70
N GLY A 20 9.99 -12.56 -1.73
CA GLY A 20 9.69 -12.97 -3.10
C GLY A 20 8.36 -12.41 -3.60
N ALA A 21 8.03 -11.19 -3.18
CA ALA A 21 6.80 -10.49 -3.54
C ALA A 21 7.06 -9.48 -4.66
N THR A 22 6.03 -9.17 -5.44
CA THR A 22 6.06 -8.08 -6.41
C THR A 22 5.83 -6.75 -5.68
N TYR A 23 6.65 -5.75 -5.97
CA TYR A 23 6.50 -4.40 -5.42
C TYR A 23 5.73 -3.49 -6.38
N TYR A 24 4.81 -2.70 -5.83
CA TYR A 24 4.15 -1.59 -6.54
C TYR A 24 4.24 -0.31 -5.71
N ASP A 25 4.57 0.80 -6.36
CA ASP A 25 4.27 2.11 -5.81
C ASP A 25 2.83 2.49 -6.18
N ALA A 26 1.98 2.75 -5.19
CA ALA A 26 0.59 3.12 -5.46
C ALA A 26 0.50 4.40 -6.29
N ASP A 27 1.44 5.34 -6.15
CA ASP A 27 1.40 6.61 -6.89
C ASP A 27 1.56 6.38 -8.41
N ASP A 28 2.25 5.30 -8.81
CA ASP A 28 2.39 4.91 -10.22
C ASP A 28 1.08 4.43 -10.84
N LEU A 29 0.15 3.94 -10.01
CA LEU A 29 -1.14 3.41 -10.43
C LEU A 29 -2.19 4.49 -10.67
N HIS A 30 -1.88 5.77 -10.44
CA HIS A 30 -2.80 6.86 -10.76
C HIS A 30 -3.05 6.96 -12.27
N PRO A 31 -4.32 7.14 -12.70
CA PRO A 31 -4.64 7.55 -14.06
C PRO A 31 -3.88 8.82 -14.49
N ALA A 32 -3.60 8.96 -15.79
CA ALA A 32 -2.91 10.12 -16.33
C ALA A 32 -3.57 11.46 -15.93
N ALA A 33 -4.91 11.51 -15.89
CA ALA A 33 -5.67 12.68 -15.45
C ALA A 33 -5.35 13.10 -14.00
N ASN A 34 -5.16 12.13 -13.11
CA ASN A 34 -4.79 12.38 -11.72
C ASN A 34 -3.35 12.88 -11.60
N LYS A 35 -2.42 12.24 -12.32
CA LYS A 35 -1.02 12.69 -12.38
C LYS A 35 -0.93 14.13 -12.90
N ALA A 36 -1.69 14.48 -13.93
CA ALA A 36 -1.76 15.84 -14.46
C ALA A 36 -2.37 16.86 -13.48
N LYS A 37 -3.41 16.49 -12.71
CA LYS A 37 -3.93 17.36 -11.64
C LYS A 37 -2.88 17.61 -10.56
N MET A 38 -2.26 16.55 -10.05
CA MET A 38 -1.22 16.65 -9.02
C MET A 38 0.01 17.44 -9.49
N ALA A 39 0.44 17.25 -10.74
CA ALA A 39 1.54 18.01 -11.34
C ALA A 39 1.28 19.52 -11.40
N ARG A 40 0.00 19.93 -11.45
CA ARG A 40 -0.42 21.34 -11.39
C ARG A 40 -0.67 21.83 -9.97
N GLY A 41 -0.34 21.05 -8.95
CA GLY A 41 -0.62 21.36 -7.54
C GLY A 41 -2.10 21.31 -7.18
N VAL A 42 -2.96 20.77 -8.04
CA VAL A 42 -4.40 20.66 -7.78
C VAL A 42 -4.65 19.40 -6.95
N PRO A 43 -5.22 19.52 -5.74
CA PRO A 43 -5.50 18.35 -4.91
C PRO A 43 -6.57 17.48 -5.55
N LEU A 44 -6.38 16.16 -5.52
CA LEU A 44 -7.41 15.21 -5.94
C LEU A 44 -8.58 15.23 -4.95
N ASN A 45 -9.79 15.02 -5.45
CA ASN A 45 -10.97 14.74 -4.63
C ASN A 45 -11.21 13.22 -4.48
N ASP A 46 -12.37 12.82 -3.98
CA ASP A 46 -12.68 11.40 -3.75
C ASP A 46 -13.01 10.66 -5.04
N ASP A 47 -13.71 11.31 -5.96
CA ASP A 47 -14.07 10.75 -7.26
C ASP A 47 -12.82 10.53 -8.11
N ASP A 48 -11.87 11.47 -8.06
CA ASP A 48 -10.55 11.35 -8.67
C ASP A 48 -9.81 10.11 -8.15
N ARG A 49 -9.88 9.84 -6.84
CA ARG A 49 -9.17 8.71 -6.21
C ARG A 49 -9.87 7.36 -6.44
N ARG A 50 -11.17 7.34 -6.77
CA ARG A 50 -11.93 6.09 -6.88
C ARG A 50 -11.35 5.13 -7.94
N PRO A 51 -11.04 5.54 -9.19
CA PRO A 51 -10.43 4.64 -10.18
C PRO A 51 -9.07 4.10 -9.74
N TRP A 52 -8.27 4.93 -9.07
CA TRP A 52 -6.97 4.55 -8.52
C TRP A 52 -7.10 3.48 -7.43
N LEU A 53 -8.03 3.65 -6.50
CA LEU A 53 -8.31 2.67 -5.44
C LEU A 53 -8.82 1.33 -6.01
N LEU A 54 -9.68 1.38 -7.04
CA LEU A 54 -10.16 0.17 -7.72
C LEU A 54 -9.01 -0.60 -8.37
N ARG A 55 -8.06 0.11 -9.01
CA ARG A 55 -6.89 -0.53 -9.61
C ARG A 55 -6.01 -1.23 -8.57
N ILE A 56 -5.80 -0.60 -7.40
CA ILE A 56 -5.07 -1.24 -6.31
C ILE A 56 -5.81 -2.47 -5.79
N ALA A 57 -7.13 -2.36 -5.58
CA ALA A 57 -7.95 -3.50 -5.13
C ALA A 57 -7.89 -4.69 -6.09
N GLU A 58 -7.90 -4.42 -7.39
CA GLU A 58 -7.75 -5.44 -8.43
C GLU A 58 -6.40 -6.16 -8.37
N ILE A 59 -5.28 -5.43 -8.26
CA ILE A 59 -3.94 -6.03 -8.10
C ILE A 59 -3.88 -6.95 -6.88
N LEU A 60 -4.43 -6.48 -5.75
CA LEU A 60 -4.46 -7.26 -4.51
C LEU A 60 -5.31 -8.53 -4.66
N ARG A 61 -6.47 -8.42 -5.34
CA ARG A 61 -7.36 -9.55 -5.61
C ARG A 61 -6.68 -10.58 -6.53
N GLU A 62 -6.04 -10.13 -7.61
CA GLU A 62 -5.31 -10.99 -8.55
C GLU A 62 -4.16 -11.72 -7.85
N ALA A 63 -3.38 -11.02 -7.03
CA ALA A 63 -2.31 -11.62 -6.26
C ALA A 63 -2.81 -12.71 -5.31
N VAL A 64 -3.88 -12.42 -4.57
CA VAL A 64 -4.50 -13.37 -3.64
C VAL A 64 -5.03 -14.60 -4.37
N GLN A 65 -5.68 -14.43 -5.53
CA GLN A 65 -6.21 -15.53 -6.34
C GLN A 65 -5.11 -16.35 -6.98
N GLY A 66 -4.01 -15.73 -7.40
CA GLY A 66 -2.85 -16.38 -7.99
C GLY A 66 -1.86 -16.97 -6.98
N GLY A 67 -2.11 -16.82 -5.67
CA GLY A 67 -1.17 -17.24 -4.63
C GLY A 67 0.14 -16.43 -4.61
N GLN A 68 0.15 -15.25 -5.23
CA GLN A 68 1.30 -14.37 -5.30
C GLN A 68 1.34 -13.43 -4.10
N ARG A 69 2.54 -13.06 -3.69
CA ARG A 69 2.74 -12.03 -2.66
C ARG A 69 2.95 -10.69 -3.34
N VAL A 70 2.30 -9.66 -2.81
CA VAL A 70 2.45 -8.29 -3.30
C VAL A 70 2.71 -7.34 -2.13
N VAL A 71 3.62 -6.41 -2.36
CA VAL A 71 3.87 -5.25 -1.49
C VAL A 71 3.47 -3.99 -2.23
N VAL A 72 2.51 -3.23 -1.69
CA VAL A 72 2.09 -1.94 -2.26
C VAL A 72 2.40 -0.83 -1.28
N THR A 73 3.17 0.18 -1.67
CA THR A 73 3.37 1.37 -0.82
C THR A 73 2.36 2.46 -1.18
N CYS A 74 1.71 3.04 -0.17
CA CYS A 74 0.74 4.10 -0.41
C CYS A 74 0.88 5.30 0.55
N SER A 75 0.65 6.50 0.03
CA SER A 75 0.60 7.73 0.80
C SER A 75 -0.73 7.84 1.58
N GLY A 76 -0.71 7.41 2.84
CA GLY A 76 -1.73 7.74 3.85
C GLY A 76 -3.19 7.57 3.42
N LEU A 77 -3.68 6.33 3.34
CA LEU A 77 -5.08 6.06 2.99
C LEU A 77 -6.04 6.39 4.14
N LYS A 78 -7.09 7.16 3.85
CA LYS A 78 -8.25 7.32 4.76
C LYS A 78 -8.84 5.95 5.09
N ARG A 79 -9.49 5.82 6.26
CA ARG A 79 -10.12 4.56 6.70
C ARG A 79 -11.02 3.95 5.62
N ARG A 80 -11.95 4.74 5.08
CA ARG A 80 -12.86 4.31 4.00
C ARG A 80 -12.14 3.77 2.76
N TYR A 81 -10.93 4.24 2.46
CA TYR A 81 -10.16 3.73 1.31
C TYR A 81 -9.57 2.36 1.62
N ARG A 82 -9.09 2.15 2.85
CA ARG A 82 -8.63 0.82 3.30
C ARG A 82 -9.77 -0.19 3.30
N ASP A 83 -10.97 0.26 3.65
CA ASP A 83 -12.18 -0.58 3.59
C ASP A 83 -12.51 -0.97 2.14
N MET A 84 -12.34 -0.07 1.16
CA MET A 84 -12.49 -0.39 -0.27
C MET A 84 -11.46 -1.41 -0.79
N LEU A 85 -10.26 -1.45 -0.19
CA LEU A 85 -9.23 -2.42 -0.58
C LEU A 85 -9.44 -3.80 0.05
N ARG A 86 -10.22 -3.88 1.15
CA ARG A 86 -10.56 -5.12 1.84
C ARG A 86 -11.87 -5.65 1.28
N ASP A 87 -11.78 -6.54 0.30
CA ASP A 87 -12.92 -7.34 -0.12
C ASP A 87 -13.22 -8.40 0.98
N PRO A 88 -14.48 -8.70 1.32
CA PRO A 88 -14.81 -9.81 2.24
C PRO A 88 -14.15 -11.15 1.87
N THR A 89 -13.82 -11.38 0.59
CA THR A 89 -13.16 -12.61 0.10
C THR A 89 -11.65 -12.64 0.32
N ASN A 90 -11.00 -11.51 0.62
CA ASN A 90 -9.54 -11.42 0.77
C ASN A 90 -9.09 -10.74 2.08
N LYS A 91 -10.03 -10.38 2.96
CA LYS A 91 -9.80 -9.58 4.16
C LYS A 91 -8.72 -10.16 5.09
N GLU A 92 -8.64 -11.48 5.24
CA GLU A 92 -7.65 -12.15 6.10
C GLU A 92 -6.26 -12.22 5.47
N LYS A 93 -6.18 -12.06 4.15
CA LYS A 93 -4.95 -12.13 3.37
C LYS A 93 -4.33 -10.75 3.10
N ILE A 94 -4.97 -9.67 3.54
CA ILE A 94 -4.45 -8.30 3.37
C ILE A 94 -4.04 -7.72 4.73
N ALA A 95 -2.74 -7.55 4.93
CA ALA A 95 -2.21 -6.77 6.06
C ALA A 95 -1.91 -5.33 5.64
N PHE A 96 -2.11 -4.39 6.57
CA PHE A 96 -1.76 -2.99 6.39
C PHE A 96 -0.69 -2.62 7.40
N VAL A 97 0.46 -2.16 6.94
CA VAL A 97 1.58 -1.72 7.76
C VAL A 97 1.70 -0.20 7.63
N PHE A 98 1.73 0.49 8.78
CA PHE A 98 1.88 1.94 8.82
C PHE A 98 3.31 2.28 9.19
N LEU A 99 4.00 3.01 8.30
CA LEU A 99 5.33 3.55 8.52
C LEU A 99 5.19 5.02 8.92
N PHE A 100 5.29 5.26 10.22
CA PHE A 100 5.35 6.60 10.77
C PHE A 100 6.82 7.01 10.93
N ALA A 101 7.25 8.04 10.20
CA ALA A 101 8.48 8.74 10.52
C ALA A 101 8.10 9.90 11.46
N ALA A 102 8.26 9.71 12.77
CA ALA A 102 8.27 10.83 13.71
C ALA A 102 9.50 11.68 13.39
N ASN A 103 9.34 13.01 13.40
CA ASN A 103 10.49 13.88 13.19
C ASN A 103 11.53 13.60 14.30
N TRP A 104 12.75 13.25 13.87
CA TRP A 104 13.96 12.94 14.64
C TRP A 104 14.02 11.61 15.44
N ALA A 105 15.14 10.89 15.23
CA ALA A 105 15.67 9.74 15.95
C ALA A 105 14.92 8.38 15.88
N LEU A 106 15.61 7.40 15.29
CA LEU A 106 15.41 5.96 15.47
C LEU A 106 15.32 5.61 16.97
N HIS A 107 14.11 5.43 17.49
CA HIS A 107 13.90 4.59 18.66
C HIS A 107 12.91 3.49 18.29
N ALA A 108 13.46 2.32 18.00
CA ALA A 108 12.71 1.07 17.94
C ALA A 108 12.18 0.80 19.36
N SER A 109 10.86 0.73 19.52
CA SER A 109 10.25 0.26 20.75
C SER A 109 8.83 -0.27 20.48
N HIS A 110 8.73 -1.58 20.66
CA HIS A 110 7.55 -2.39 20.97
C HIS A 110 6.63 -2.88 19.83
N ALA A 111 6.92 -4.14 19.48
CA ALA A 111 5.99 -5.24 19.21
C ALA A 111 4.97 -5.05 18.08
N VAL A 112 5.40 -5.31 16.85
CA VAL A 112 4.50 -5.95 15.88
C VAL A 112 4.71 -7.45 16.02
N GLY A 113 3.73 -8.13 16.63
CA GLY A 113 3.59 -9.57 16.50
C GLY A 113 3.27 -9.89 15.04
N LEU A 114 4.30 -9.92 14.19
CA LEU A 114 4.20 -10.43 12.82
C LEU A 114 4.12 -11.95 12.94
N SER A 115 2.91 -12.51 12.97
CA SER A 115 2.78 -13.90 12.53
C SER A 115 3.25 -13.95 11.09
N VAL A 116 4.12 -14.92 10.77
CA VAL A 116 4.58 -15.15 9.40
C VAL A 116 3.33 -15.37 8.52
N PRO A 117 3.04 -14.48 7.57
CA PRO A 117 1.91 -14.65 6.67
C PRO A 117 2.13 -15.90 5.79
N GLY A 118 1.05 -16.62 5.50
CA GLY A 118 1.08 -17.82 4.69
C GLY A 118 1.26 -17.53 3.19
N PRO A 119 1.34 -18.58 2.35
CA PRO A 119 1.24 -18.44 0.91
C PRO A 119 -0.09 -17.77 0.50
N GLY A 120 -0.03 -16.69 -0.29
CA GLY A 120 -1.21 -15.97 -0.77
C GLY A 120 -1.57 -14.68 -0.01
N ASP A 121 -0.72 -14.23 0.92
CA ASP A 121 -0.92 -12.99 1.67
C ASP A 121 -0.30 -11.77 0.96
N ALA A 122 -1.04 -10.65 0.92
CA ALA A 122 -0.65 -9.36 0.39
C ALA A 122 -0.45 -8.35 1.55
N ILE A 123 0.60 -7.54 1.48
CA ILE A 123 0.93 -6.59 2.54
C ILE A 123 1.07 -5.18 1.98
N ILE A 124 0.22 -4.27 2.45
CA ILE A 124 0.20 -2.87 2.03
C ILE A 124 1.04 -2.06 3.01
N TYR A 125 2.12 -1.46 2.51
CA TYR A 125 3.09 -0.61 3.20
C TYR A 125 2.95 0.88 2.89
#